data_AF-A0A7J4PX53-F1
#
_entry.id   AF-A0A7J4PX53-F1
#
_cell.length_a   1.000
_cell.length_b   1.000
_cell.length_c   1.000
_cell.angle_alpha   90.00
_cell.angle_beta   90.00
_cell.angle_gamma   90.00
#
_symmetry.space_group_name_H-M   'P 1'
#
loop_
_entity.id
_entity.type
_entity.pdbx_description
1 polymer ?
#
loop_
_entity_poly.entity_id
_entity_poly.type
_entity_poly.pdbx_seq_one_letter_code
_entity_poly.pdbx_strand_id
1 'polypeptide(L)'
;MLRLTVAILIILCASLIVGADAKMYIVDDDGFAQYHSINEAVTIANDGDTIYVKPGTYREHIVLNKSLIIMPPRGEDEAVNLSGDGSDIGIEVLADGCKIEGITISDFAGPGIYVGSKGNEI
;
A
#
# COMPACT_ATOMS: atom_id res chain seq x y z
N MET A 1 -44.78 -10.09 -16.72
CA MET A 1 -44.15 -9.69 -15.44
C MET A 1 -43.05 -10.67 -14.98
N LEU A 2 -43.17 -11.99 -15.17
CA LEU A 2 -42.18 -12.99 -14.70
C LEU A 2 -40.87 -13.08 -15.51
N ARG A 3 -40.79 -12.50 -16.71
CA ARG A 3 -39.57 -12.54 -17.56
C ARG A 3 -38.57 -11.42 -17.29
N LEU A 4 -39.01 -10.33 -16.67
CA LEU A 4 -38.16 -9.17 -16.38
C LEU A 4 -37.44 -9.31 -15.03
N THR A 5 -38.05 -9.97 -14.05
CA THR A 5 -37.50 -10.16 -12.71
C THR A 5 -36.32 -11.14 -12.67
N VAL A 6 -36.35 -12.20 -13.49
CA VAL A 6 -35.24 -13.18 -13.59
C VAL A 6 -33.99 -12.55 -14.21
N ALA A 7 -34.14 -11.69 -15.22
CA ALA A 7 -33.02 -10.98 -15.84
C ALA A 7 -32.37 -9.97 -14.87
N ILE A 8 -33.16 -9.24 -14.08
CA ILE A 8 -32.67 -8.31 -13.05
C ILE A 8 -31.94 -9.07 -11.93
N LEU A 9 -32.44 -10.24 -11.51
CA LEU A 9 -31.78 -11.06 -10.49
C LEU A 9 -30.45 -11.67 -10.97
N ILE A 10 -30.35 -12.05 -12.25
CA ILE A 10 -29.11 -12.57 -12.84
C ILE A 10 -28.05 -11.46 -12.99
N ILE A 11 -28.46 -10.25 -13.40
CA ILE A 11 -27.56 -9.10 -13.46
C ILE A 11 -27.10 -8.69 -12.06
N LEU A 12 -28.00 -8.74 -11.07
CA LEU A 12 -27.68 -8.44 -9.67
C LEU A 12 -26.77 -9.50 -9.02
N CYS A 13 -26.93 -10.79 -9.37
CA CYS A 13 -26.02 -11.85 -8.95
C CYS A 13 -24.66 -11.80 -9.67
N ALA A 14 -24.62 -11.35 -10.94
CA ALA A 14 -23.38 -11.16 -11.68
C ALA A 14 -22.55 -9.96 -11.17
N SER A 15 -23.20 -8.94 -10.58
CA SER A 15 -22.51 -7.80 -9.95
C SER A 15 -21.92 -8.09 -8.57
N LEU A 16 -22.14 -9.28 -8.00
CA LEU A 16 -21.72 -9.62 -6.63
C LEU A 16 -20.48 -10.53 -6.56
N ILE A 17 -19.78 -10.76 -7.68
CA ILE A 17 -18.58 -11.63 -7.73
C ILE A 17 -17.35 -10.85 -8.21
N VAL A 18 -17.13 -9.67 -7.65
CA VAL A 18 -15.77 -9.12 -7.58
C VAL A 18 -15.38 -9.15 -6.10
N GLY A 19 -15.11 -10.36 -5.60
CA GLY A 19 -14.20 -10.47 -4.47
C GLY A 19 -12.84 -10.06 -5.02
N ALA A 20 -12.43 -8.82 -4.76
CA ALA A 20 -11.05 -8.43 -4.98
C ALA A 20 -10.20 -9.28 -4.02
N ASP A 21 -9.52 -10.27 -4.56
CA ASP A 21 -8.54 -11.04 -3.82
C ASP A 21 -7.37 -10.10 -3.53
N ALA A 22 -7.15 -9.78 -2.26
CA ALA A 22 -6.06 -8.93 -1.82
C ALA A 22 -4.74 -9.62 -2.13
N LYS A 23 -3.92 -8.99 -2.97
CA LYS A 23 -2.62 -9.50 -3.40
C LYS A 23 -1.53 -9.02 -2.47
N MET A 24 -0.42 -9.75 -2.50
CA MET A 24 0.79 -9.42 -1.76
C MET A 24 1.93 -9.16 -2.74
N TYR A 25 2.70 -8.12 -2.45
CA TYR A 25 3.88 -7.72 -3.21
C TYR A 25 5.10 -7.66 -2.30
N ILE A 26 6.25 -8.15 -2.75
CA ILE A 26 7.51 -8.08 -2.01
C ILE A 26 8.43 -7.05 -2.65
N VAL A 27 8.95 -6.15 -1.84
CA VAL A 27 9.94 -5.12 -2.19
C VAL A 27 11.25 -5.43 -1.46
N ASP A 28 12.37 -5.33 -2.17
CA ASP A 28 13.74 -5.50 -1.65
C ASP A 28 14.67 -4.59 -2.46
N ASP A 29 15.41 -3.68 -1.82
CA ASP A 29 16.23 -2.67 -2.52
C ASP A 29 17.52 -3.24 -3.12
N ASP A 30 18.05 -4.33 -2.54
CA ASP A 30 19.30 -4.95 -2.98
C ASP A 30 19.22 -6.46 -3.25
N GLY A 31 18.11 -7.10 -2.87
CA GLY A 31 17.91 -8.54 -3.00
C GLY A 31 16.99 -8.98 -4.15
N PHE A 32 16.61 -10.26 -4.11
CA PHE A 32 15.72 -10.85 -5.12
C PHE A 32 14.26 -10.68 -4.68
N ALA A 33 13.57 -9.70 -5.27
CA ALA A 33 12.15 -9.46 -5.05
C ALA A 33 11.40 -9.12 -6.34
N GLN A 34 10.08 -8.98 -6.21
CA GLN A 34 9.20 -8.62 -7.33
C GLN A 34 9.45 -7.17 -7.78
N TYR A 35 9.79 -6.29 -6.83
CA TYR A 35 10.05 -4.87 -7.05
C TYR A 35 11.27 -4.43 -6.24
N HIS A 36 11.96 -3.41 -6.74
CA HIS A 36 13.17 -2.88 -6.10
C HIS A 36 12.94 -1.51 -5.44
N SER A 37 11.70 -1.02 -5.47
CA SER A 37 11.28 0.22 -4.79
C SER A 37 9.85 0.10 -4.26
N ILE A 38 9.55 0.90 -3.25
CA ILE A 38 8.20 0.92 -2.67
C ILE A 38 7.22 1.56 -3.68
N ASN A 39 7.65 2.58 -4.42
CA ASN A 39 6.82 3.23 -5.45
C ASN A 39 6.44 2.30 -6.61
N GLU A 40 7.31 1.38 -7.03
CA GLU A 40 6.95 0.37 -8.04
C GLU A 40 5.80 -0.52 -7.55
N ALA A 41 5.89 -1.04 -6.32
CA ALA A 41 4.84 -1.86 -5.74
C ALA A 41 3.54 -1.06 -5.54
N VAL A 42 3.63 0.17 -5.00
CA VAL A 42 2.48 1.07 -4.85
C VAL A 42 1.82 1.34 -6.20
N THR A 43 2.58 1.50 -7.28
CA THR A 43 2.03 1.74 -8.63
C THR A 43 1.18 0.56 -9.10
N ILE A 44 1.63 -0.67 -8.88
CA ILE A 44 0.97 -1.89 -9.37
C ILE A 44 -0.19 -2.36 -8.47
N ALA A 45 -0.10 -2.10 -7.17
CA ALA A 45 -1.09 -2.55 -6.19
C ALA A 45 -2.49 -1.95 -6.43
N ASN A 46 -3.52 -2.64 -5.97
CA ASN A 46 -4.92 -2.21 -5.96
C ASN A 46 -5.39 -2.00 -4.51
N ASP A 47 -6.55 -1.38 -4.33
CA ASP A 47 -7.15 -1.23 -3.01
C ASP A 47 -7.30 -2.59 -2.31
N GLY A 48 -6.87 -2.65 -1.04
CA GLY A 48 -6.85 -3.85 -0.20
C GLY A 48 -5.57 -4.67 -0.27
N ASP A 49 -4.66 -4.39 -1.21
CA ASP A 49 -3.42 -5.13 -1.35
C ASP A 49 -2.41 -4.82 -0.22
N THR A 50 -1.49 -5.75 -0.02
CA THR A 50 -0.39 -5.65 0.96
C THR A 50 0.96 -5.57 0.26
N ILE A 51 1.79 -4.63 0.69
CA ILE A 51 3.18 -4.47 0.27
C ILE A 51 4.07 -4.85 1.46
N TYR A 52 4.81 -5.95 1.31
CA TYR A 52 5.84 -6.36 2.22
C TYR A 52 7.18 -5.74 1.83
N VAL A 53 7.72 -4.91 2.71
CA VAL A 53 8.99 -4.21 2.47
C VAL A 53 10.08 -4.89 3.28
N LYS A 54 11.05 -5.50 2.62
CA LYS A 54 12.17 -6.14 3.30
C LYS A 54 13.08 -5.09 3.96
N PRO A 55 13.88 -5.49 4.98
CA PRO A 55 14.86 -4.59 5.58
C PRO A 55 15.78 -3.99 4.52
N GLY A 56 16.09 -2.71 4.67
CA GLY A 56 16.77 -1.94 3.64
C GLY A 56 16.68 -0.43 3.88
N THR A 57 17.26 0.36 2.98
CA THR A 57 17.17 1.83 3.03
C THR A 57 16.60 2.38 1.73
N TYR A 58 15.34 2.78 1.80
CA TYR A 58 14.58 3.34 0.69
C TYR A 58 14.67 4.86 0.70
N ARG A 59 15.11 5.45 -0.41
CA ARG A 59 15.26 6.91 -0.59
C ARG A 59 14.22 7.41 -1.56
N GLU A 60 13.00 7.50 -1.07
CA GLU A 60 11.80 7.69 -1.90
C GLU A 60 10.82 8.66 -1.24
N HIS A 61 10.00 9.32 -2.07
CA HIS A 61 8.76 9.96 -1.64
C HIS A 61 7.60 9.06 -2.05
N ILE A 62 6.73 8.70 -1.11
CA ILE A 62 5.65 7.72 -1.33
C ILE A 62 4.29 8.40 -1.25
N VAL A 63 3.45 8.21 -2.26
CA VAL A 63 2.08 8.72 -2.27
C VAL A 63 1.09 7.56 -2.25
N LEU A 64 0.33 7.42 -1.17
CA LEU A 64 -0.73 6.41 -1.02
C LEU A 64 -2.07 7.00 -1.43
N ASN A 65 -2.38 6.88 -2.72
CA ASN A 65 -3.68 7.23 -3.30
C ASN A 65 -4.63 6.02 -3.43
N LYS A 66 -4.24 4.88 -2.87
CA LYS A 66 -4.99 3.62 -2.80
C LYS A 66 -4.97 3.11 -1.36
N SER A 67 -6.02 2.42 -0.95
CA SER A 67 -6.14 1.83 0.38
C SER A 67 -5.21 0.63 0.49
N LEU A 68 -4.01 0.82 1.06
CA LEU A 68 -2.93 -0.18 1.05
C LEU A 68 -2.43 -0.49 2.46
N ILE A 69 -1.93 -1.72 2.64
CA ILE A 69 -1.18 -2.12 3.83
C ILE A 69 0.31 -2.18 3.46
N ILE A 70 1.16 -1.47 4.20
CA ILE A 70 2.62 -1.50 4.03
C ILE A 70 3.25 -1.91 5.35
N MET A 71 4.01 -3.00 5.36
CA MET A 71 4.64 -3.54 6.56
C MET A 71 5.87 -4.42 6.24
N PRO A 72 6.79 -4.64 7.19
CA PRO A 72 7.85 -5.63 7.00
C PRO A 72 7.31 -7.07 6.98
N PRO A 73 7.96 -8.02 6.27
CA PRO A 73 7.68 -9.44 6.42
C PRO A 73 7.90 -9.91 7.86
N ARG A 74 7.10 -10.87 8.32
CA ARG A 74 7.31 -11.47 9.64
C ARG A 74 8.60 -12.30 9.66
N GLY A 75 9.37 -12.17 10.72
CA GLY A 75 10.60 -12.95 10.93
C GLY A 75 11.86 -12.27 10.37
N GLU A 76 11.74 -11.07 9.82
CA GLU A 76 12.86 -10.17 9.56
C GLU A 76 13.12 -9.34 10.83
N ASP A 77 14.36 -9.34 11.32
CA ASP A 77 14.74 -8.63 12.55
C ASP A 77 15.42 -7.27 12.27
N GLU A 78 15.80 -7.02 11.02
CA GLU A 78 16.45 -5.78 10.60
C GLU A 78 15.42 -4.69 10.26
N ALA A 79 15.86 -3.43 10.25
CA ALA A 79 14.97 -2.29 10.09
C ALA A 79 14.68 -1.98 8.61
N VAL A 80 13.43 -1.62 8.33
CA VAL A 80 13.05 -0.92 7.09
C VAL A 80 13.19 0.58 7.33
N ASN A 81 14.08 1.24 6.58
CA ASN A 81 14.32 2.68 6.71
C ASN A 81 13.83 3.42 5.47
N LEU A 82 12.97 4.41 5.65
CA LEU A 82 12.63 5.41 4.63
C LEU A 82 13.39 6.70 4.96
N SER A 83 14.34 7.08 4.10
CA SER A 83 15.26 8.20 4.32
C SER A 83 15.01 9.32 3.32
N GLY A 84 14.82 10.54 3.81
CA GLY A 84 14.50 11.69 2.97
C GLY A 84 15.69 12.38 2.31
N ASP A 85 16.90 12.28 2.87
CA ASP A 85 18.07 13.04 2.42
C ASP A 85 17.81 14.56 2.26
N GLY A 86 16.95 15.11 3.11
CA GLY A 86 16.51 16.51 3.06
C GLY A 86 15.32 16.78 2.14
N SER A 87 14.70 15.74 1.57
CA SER A 87 13.42 15.86 0.83
C SER A 87 12.29 16.32 1.75
N ASP A 88 11.24 16.92 1.18
CA ASP A 88 10.15 17.55 1.96
C ASP A 88 9.33 16.51 2.74
N ILE A 89 8.55 15.66 2.07
CA ILE A 89 7.66 14.69 2.71
C ILE A 89 8.16 13.27 2.45
N GLY A 90 8.00 12.37 3.43
CA GLY A 90 8.27 10.94 3.25
C GLY A 90 7.10 10.18 2.67
N ILE A 91 5.98 10.12 3.40
CA ILE A 91 4.76 9.43 2.96
C ILE A 91 3.57 10.40 2.97
N GLU A 92 2.92 10.60 1.83
CA GLU A 92 1.61 11.26 1.71
C GLU A 92 0.48 10.22 1.68
N VAL A 93 -0.35 10.19 2.72
CA VAL A 93 -1.51 9.29 2.81
C VAL A 93 -2.77 10.04 2.37
N LEU A 94 -3.23 9.75 1.15
CA LEU A 94 -4.36 10.44 0.50
C LEU A 94 -5.61 9.57 0.37
N ALA A 95 -5.49 8.25 0.44
CA ALA A 95 -6.62 7.32 0.51
C ALA A 95 -6.99 6.95 1.94
N ASP A 96 -8.27 6.65 2.16
CA ASP A 96 -8.77 6.19 3.46
C ASP A 96 -8.35 4.73 3.72
N GLY A 97 -8.21 4.37 5.00
CA GLY A 97 -8.04 2.97 5.41
C GLY A 97 -6.66 2.38 5.13
N CYS A 98 -5.64 3.20 4.90
CA CYS A 98 -4.27 2.71 4.78
C CYS A 98 -3.74 2.21 6.12
N LYS A 99 -2.88 1.20 6.07
CA LYS A 99 -2.09 0.77 7.22
C LYS A 99 -0.60 0.86 6.91
N ILE A 100 0.16 1.51 7.77
CA ILE A 100 1.62 1.60 7.70
C ILE A 100 2.15 1.09 9.03
N GLU A 101 3.06 0.11 8.98
CA GLU A 101 3.60 -0.53 10.19
C GLU A 101 5.09 -0.82 10.02
N GLY A 102 5.89 -0.66 11.08
CA GLY A 102 7.26 -1.18 11.13
C GLY A 102 8.27 -0.47 10.21
N ILE A 103 8.00 0.77 9.78
CA ILE A 103 8.91 1.58 8.98
C ILE A 103 9.52 2.68 9.85
N THR A 104 10.85 2.76 9.86
CA THR A 104 11.58 3.89 10.45
C THR A 104 11.69 5.00 9.41
N ILE A 105 11.28 6.21 9.76
CA ILE A 105 11.28 7.36 8.84
C ILE A 105 12.22 8.43 9.38
N SER A 106 13.22 8.82 8.59
CA SER A 106 14.26 9.78 8.99
C SER A 106 14.64 10.75 7.88
N ASP A 107 15.32 11.83 8.27
CA ASP A 107 16.03 12.75 7.36
C ASP A 107 15.15 13.46 6.32
N PHE A 108 13.87 13.70 6.62
CA PHE A 108 12.98 14.58 5.86
C PHE A 108 13.02 16.02 6.41
N ALA A 109 12.96 17.01 5.52
CA ALA A 109 12.90 18.43 5.88
C ALA A 109 11.49 18.86 6.35
N GLY A 110 10.46 18.18 5.87
CA GLY A 110 9.07 18.31 6.28
C GLY A 110 8.59 17.10 7.08
N PRO A 111 7.28 16.82 7.09
CA PRO A 111 6.71 15.66 7.78
C PRO A 111 7.25 14.34 7.22
N GLY A 112 7.68 13.44 8.11
CA GLY A 112 7.97 12.06 7.72
C GLY A 112 6.72 11.37 7.15
N ILE A 113 5.54 11.63 7.73
CA ILE A 113 4.24 11.21 7.20
C ILE A 113 3.28 12.38 7.26
N TYR A 114 2.61 12.68 6.15
CA TYR A 114 1.48 13.59 6.04
C TYR A 114 0.20 12.79 5.78
N VAL A 115 -0.83 13.00 6.62
CA VAL A 115 -2.10 12.26 6.54
C VAL A 115 -3.22 13.21 6.13
N GLY A 116 -3.68 13.08 4.89
CA GLY A 116 -4.79 13.86 4.32
C GLY A 116 -6.15 13.14 4.31
N SER A 117 -6.20 11.91 4.81
CA SER A 117 -7.35 11.00 4.74
C SER A 117 -7.76 10.45 6.11
N LYS A 118 -8.75 9.53 6.16
CA LYS A 118 -9.37 9.02 7.38
C LYS A 118 -9.20 7.51 7.54
N GLY A 119 -9.35 7.05 8.79
CA GLY A 119 -9.39 5.62 9.11
C GLY A 119 -8.07 4.89 8.91
N ASN A 120 -6.94 5.62 8.87
CA ASN A 120 -5.62 5.04 8.71
C ASN A 120 -5.06 4.55 10.06
N GLU A 121 -4.22 3.52 10.01
CA GLU A 121 -3.43 2.99 11.13
C GLU A 121 -1.94 3.20 10.80
N ILE A 122 -1.23 4.02 11.58
CA ILE A 122 0.13 4.50 11.31
C ILE A 122 0.95 4.48 12.59
#